data_AF-W2TV39-F1
#
_entry.id   AF-W2TV39-F1
#
_cell.length_a   1.000
_cell.length_b   1.000
_cell.length_c   1.000
_cell.angle_alpha   90.00
_cell.angle_beta   90.00
_cell.angle_gamma   90.00
#
_symmetry.space_group_name_H-M   'P 1'
#
loop_
_entity.id
_entity.type
_entity.pdbx_description
1 polymer ?
#
loop_
_entity_poly.entity_id
_entity_poly.type
_entity_poly.pdbx_seq_one_letter_code
_entity_poly.pdbx_strand_id
1 'polypeptide(L)'
;MSSFLSHFRRFCFLLYDFEFSCSKADSRGVVVMMKKGERAGLLDCWRSRFRGYLGKYHVVLSADTIDRSLVQNILESTCIAGLMITDPESNIDPSEPLSHDGVCPNPKSGVYTEGCATTNHWNEKGYVLSDGLRNIDWKMQILYLFNKTHVDAVKKCHDLFNVPKDGASFVSFPFCAASFGVFSTAAGSSEICYRRSKPWSRLFDLSIENKDDLCSPLVGVNVMAYLPPK
;
A
#
# COMPACT_ATOMS: atom_id res chain seq x y z
N MET A 1 -21.83 7.96 15.22
CA MET A 1 -20.91 8.15 14.08
C MET A 1 -19.61 8.69 14.66
N SER A 2 -18.68 7.81 15.03
CA SER A 2 -17.42 8.19 15.70
C SER A 2 -16.27 7.93 14.74
N SER A 3 -15.57 9.00 14.37
CA SER A 3 -14.39 8.98 13.50
C SER A 3 -13.18 8.51 14.31
N PHE A 4 -12.96 7.20 14.37
CA PHE A 4 -11.67 6.62 14.75
C PHE A 4 -10.79 6.56 13.51
N LEU A 5 -9.46 6.70 13.68
CA LEU A 5 -8.36 6.54 12.70
C LEU A 5 -7.56 7.86 12.48
N SER A 6 -6.74 8.25 13.47
CA SER A 6 -5.73 9.33 13.29
C SER A 6 -4.27 8.88 13.37
N HIS A 7 -3.97 7.59 13.55
CA HIS A 7 -2.60 7.11 13.76
C HIS A 7 -2.22 6.00 12.77
N PHE A 8 -1.79 6.42 11.57
CA PHE A 8 -1.13 5.56 10.59
C PHE A 8 0.18 6.19 10.13
N ARG A 9 1.26 5.40 10.06
CA ARG A 9 2.56 5.84 9.50
C ARG A 9 2.47 5.85 7.97
N ARG A 10 2.99 6.93 7.36
CA ARG A 10 2.85 7.27 5.94
C ARG A 10 4.22 7.26 5.27
N PHE A 11 4.33 6.66 4.09
CA PHE A 11 5.48 6.86 3.20
C PHE A 11 4.99 6.79 1.74
N CYS A 12 4.88 7.94 1.08
CA CYS A 12 4.79 8.03 -0.38
C CYS A 12 6.08 8.68 -0.86
N PHE A 13 6.78 8.03 -1.78
CA PHE A 13 7.99 8.55 -2.40
C PHE A 13 7.76 8.83 -3.88
N LEU A 14 8.43 9.85 -4.42
CA LEU A 14 8.50 10.08 -5.86
C LEU A 14 9.94 9.80 -6.30
N LEU A 15 10.10 9.13 -7.43
CA LEU A 15 11.38 8.99 -8.14
C LEU A 15 11.28 9.69 -9.50
N TYR A 16 12.33 9.58 -10.32
CA TYR A 16 12.41 10.24 -11.64
C TYR A 16 11.30 9.74 -12.59
N ASP A 17 10.92 8.46 -12.50
CA ASP A 17 9.92 7.80 -13.37
C ASP A 17 8.75 7.13 -12.61
N PHE A 18 8.74 7.17 -11.26
CA PHE A 18 7.78 6.41 -10.44
C PHE A 18 7.05 7.29 -9.43
N GLU A 19 5.75 7.04 -9.31
CA GLU A 19 4.83 7.66 -8.36
C GLU A 19 4.23 6.59 -7.44
N PHE A 20 4.07 6.91 -6.16
CA PHE A 20 3.14 6.20 -5.27
C PHE A 20 1.84 7.01 -5.17
N SER A 21 0.88 6.73 -6.06
CA SER A 21 -0.35 7.49 -6.12
C SER A 21 -1.45 6.85 -5.26
N CYS A 22 -1.97 7.61 -4.30
CA CYS A 22 -3.19 7.29 -3.58
C CYS A 22 -4.35 8.15 -4.10
N SER A 23 -5.25 7.55 -4.90
CA SER A 23 -6.37 8.27 -5.52
C SER A 23 -7.47 8.63 -4.49
N LYS A 24 -8.06 9.81 -4.67
CA LYS A 24 -9.26 10.28 -3.91
C LYS A 24 -10.54 9.56 -4.35
N ALA A 25 -10.57 9.03 -5.57
CA ALA A 25 -11.80 8.55 -6.21
C ALA A 25 -12.37 7.24 -5.62
N ASP A 26 -11.64 6.54 -4.75
CA ASP A 26 -12.03 5.23 -4.23
C ASP A 26 -11.76 5.11 -2.72
N SER A 27 -11.95 6.19 -1.94
CA SER A 27 -11.62 6.18 -0.52
C SER A 27 -12.52 5.28 0.34
N ARG A 28 -13.68 4.85 -0.18
CA ARG A 28 -14.72 4.11 0.55
C ARG A 28 -14.91 2.71 -0.04
N GLY A 29 -15.01 1.72 0.82
CA GLY A 29 -15.25 0.35 0.38
C GLY A 29 -15.76 -0.56 1.50
N VAL A 30 -16.49 -1.60 1.12
CA VAL A 30 -16.91 -2.67 2.04
C VAL A 30 -15.68 -3.48 2.45
N VAL A 31 -15.57 -3.79 3.74
CA VAL A 31 -14.40 -4.51 4.27
C VAL A 31 -14.53 -6.00 3.96
N VAL A 32 -13.49 -6.60 3.39
CA VAL A 32 -13.40 -8.05 3.19
C VAL A 32 -12.11 -8.58 3.78
N MET A 33 -12.21 -9.59 4.64
CA MET A 33 -11.05 -10.30 5.17
C MET A 33 -10.71 -11.43 4.20
N MET A 34 -9.52 -11.35 3.59
CA MET A 34 -9.07 -12.36 2.63
C MET A 34 -8.18 -13.38 3.34
N LYS A 35 -8.56 -14.66 3.25
CA LYS A 35 -7.76 -15.77 3.78
C LYS A 35 -6.71 -16.21 2.77
N LYS A 36 -5.65 -16.87 3.26
CA LYS A 36 -4.63 -17.49 2.40
C LYS A 36 -5.30 -18.45 1.42
N GLY A 37 -5.07 -18.24 0.12
CA GLY A 37 -5.64 -19.03 -0.97
C GLY A 37 -7.02 -18.56 -1.50
N GLU A 38 -7.73 -17.67 -0.80
CA GLU A 38 -9.06 -17.20 -1.21
C GLU A 38 -8.96 -16.02 -2.18
N ARG A 39 -8.67 -16.29 -3.45
CA ARG A 39 -8.39 -15.26 -4.46
C ARG A 39 -9.51 -14.96 -5.45
N ALA A 40 -10.52 -15.83 -5.52
CA ALA A 40 -11.64 -15.68 -6.46
C ALA A 40 -12.33 -14.31 -6.34
N GLY A 41 -12.43 -13.82 -5.11
CA GLY A 41 -12.97 -12.49 -4.76
C GLY A 41 -12.35 -11.31 -5.51
N LEU A 42 -11.05 -11.39 -5.80
CA LEU A 42 -10.31 -10.32 -6.49
C LEU A 42 -10.76 -10.19 -7.95
N LEU A 43 -11.23 -11.28 -8.56
CA LEU A 43 -11.67 -11.32 -9.95
C LEU A 43 -13.18 -11.12 -10.07
N ASP A 44 -13.95 -11.73 -9.16
CA ASP A 44 -15.41 -11.72 -9.23
C ASP A 44 -16.07 -10.60 -8.39
N CYS A 45 -15.27 -9.74 -7.74
CA CYS A 45 -15.72 -8.68 -6.84
C CYS A 45 -16.64 -9.19 -5.71
N TRP A 46 -16.43 -10.40 -5.20
CA TRP A 46 -17.23 -11.06 -4.16
C TRP A 46 -18.75 -11.01 -4.43
N ARG A 47 -19.17 -11.00 -5.70
CA ARG A 47 -20.58 -10.73 -6.09
C ARG A 47 -21.54 -11.81 -5.61
N SER A 48 -21.06 -13.04 -5.45
CA SER A 48 -21.83 -14.15 -4.87
C SER A 48 -22.23 -13.86 -3.42
N ARG A 49 -21.32 -13.25 -2.64
CA ARG A 49 -21.48 -12.88 -1.23
C ARG A 49 -22.23 -11.55 -1.07
N PHE A 50 -21.86 -10.50 -1.80
CA PHE A 50 -22.48 -9.16 -1.68
C PHE A 50 -23.42 -8.87 -2.85
N ARG A 51 -24.57 -9.55 -2.88
CA ARG A 51 -25.56 -9.40 -3.95
C ARG A 51 -26.12 -7.98 -3.99
N GLY A 52 -26.09 -7.36 -5.17
CA GLY A 52 -26.63 -6.02 -5.40
C GLY A 52 -25.73 -4.87 -4.90
N TYR A 53 -24.62 -5.15 -4.22
CA TYR A 53 -23.61 -4.14 -3.95
C TYR A 53 -22.78 -3.90 -5.21
N LEU A 54 -22.71 -2.66 -5.69
CA LEU A 54 -21.97 -2.27 -6.90
C LEU A 54 -20.67 -1.49 -6.62
N GLY A 55 -20.35 -1.24 -5.35
CA GLY A 55 -19.13 -0.52 -4.96
C GLY A 55 -17.88 -1.42 -4.93
N LYS A 56 -16.80 -0.84 -4.40
CA LYS A 56 -15.48 -1.46 -4.26
C LYS A 56 -15.21 -1.95 -2.83
N TYR A 57 -14.13 -2.70 -2.66
CA TYR A 57 -13.79 -3.35 -1.39
C TYR A 57 -12.46 -2.88 -0.82
N HIS A 58 -12.41 -2.75 0.50
CA HIS A 58 -11.18 -2.65 1.25
C HIS A 58 -10.76 -4.05 1.69
N VAL A 59 -9.67 -4.54 1.12
CA VAL A 59 -9.22 -5.92 1.34
C VAL A 59 -8.24 -5.94 2.50
N VAL A 60 -8.56 -6.71 3.53
CA VAL A 60 -7.67 -6.96 4.66
C VAL A 60 -6.92 -8.26 4.40
N LEU A 61 -5.59 -8.20 4.41
CA LEU A 61 -4.73 -9.35 4.15
C LEU A 61 -3.51 -9.32 5.06
N SER A 62 -3.01 -10.51 5.38
CA SER A 62 -1.80 -10.66 6.19
C SER A 62 -0.55 -10.57 5.32
N ALA A 63 0.52 -9.95 5.83
CA ALA A 63 1.74 -9.70 5.05
C ALA A 63 2.36 -10.99 4.46
N ASP A 64 2.30 -12.10 5.19
CA ASP A 64 2.80 -13.43 4.78
C ASP A 64 1.99 -14.10 3.65
N THR A 65 0.87 -13.50 3.24
CA THR A 65 0.08 -13.98 2.10
C THR A 65 0.48 -13.30 0.78
N ILE A 66 1.34 -12.27 0.85
CA ILE A 66 1.78 -11.49 -0.30
C ILE A 66 2.83 -12.27 -1.06
N ASP A 67 2.44 -12.79 -2.23
CA ASP A 67 3.34 -13.40 -3.20
C ASP A 67 3.17 -12.74 -4.58
N ARG A 68 4.04 -13.13 -5.53
CA ARG A 68 4.02 -12.61 -6.91
C ARG A 68 2.64 -12.72 -7.57
N SER A 69 1.98 -13.85 -7.40
CA SER A 69 0.69 -14.13 -8.04
C SER A 69 -0.46 -13.34 -7.41
N LEU A 70 -0.43 -13.13 -6.10
CA LEU A 70 -1.41 -12.28 -5.42
C LEU A 70 -1.25 -10.82 -5.86
N VAL A 71 -0.01 -10.33 -5.97
CA VAL A 71 0.24 -8.95 -6.42
C VAL A 71 -0.28 -8.73 -7.83
N GLN A 72 -0.08 -9.68 -8.75
CA GLN A 72 -0.66 -9.62 -10.10
C GLN A 72 -2.19 -9.56 -10.07
N ASN A 73 -2.84 -10.44 -9.31
CA ASN A 73 -4.30 -10.43 -9.18
C ASN A 73 -4.83 -9.11 -8.58
N ILE A 74 -4.09 -8.49 -7.65
CA ILE A 74 -4.46 -7.20 -7.06
C ILE A 74 -4.36 -6.09 -8.11
N LEU A 75 -3.29 -6.05 -8.90
CA LEU A 75 -3.07 -5.02 -9.92
C LEU A 75 -4.05 -5.13 -11.09
N GLU A 76 -4.51 -6.34 -11.42
CA GLU A 76 -5.52 -6.58 -12.45
C GLU A 76 -6.97 -6.36 -11.96
N SER A 77 -7.18 -6.33 -10.65
CA SER A 77 -8.53 -6.22 -10.06
C SER A 77 -9.10 -4.82 -10.17
N THR A 78 -10.30 -4.72 -10.73
CA THR A 78 -11.11 -3.48 -10.69
C THR A 78 -11.97 -3.35 -9.43
N CYS A 79 -11.94 -4.36 -8.55
CA CYS A 79 -12.83 -4.48 -7.40
C CYS A 79 -12.30 -3.76 -6.15
N ILE A 80 -11.01 -3.43 -6.11
CA ILE A 80 -10.31 -2.99 -4.90
C ILE A 80 -10.32 -1.48 -4.79
N ALA A 81 -10.76 -0.97 -3.64
CA ALA A 81 -10.66 0.44 -3.24
C ALA A 81 -9.34 0.73 -2.52
N GLY A 82 -8.86 -0.24 -1.74
CA GLY A 82 -7.61 -0.14 -0.99
C GLY A 82 -7.30 -1.42 -0.24
N LEU A 83 -6.09 -1.49 0.31
CA LEU A 83 -5.57 -2.61 1.06
C LEU A 83 -5.32 -2.22 2.52
N MET A 84 -5.60 -3.15 3.42
CA MET A 84 -5.20 -3.11 4.82
C MET A 84 -4.31 -4.32 5.09
N ILE A 85 -3.02 -4.09 5.28
CA ILE A 85 -2.03 -5.13 5.54
C ILE A 85 -1.87 -5.27 7.05
N THR A 86 -1.97 -6.49 7.55
CA THR A 86 -1.73 -6.82 8.98
C THR A 86 -0.43 -7.58 9.16
N ASP A 87 0.01 -7.68 10.42
CA ASP A 87 1.08 -8.60 10.79
C ASP A 87 0.75 -10.06 10.44
N PRO A 88 1.77 -10.88 10.14
CA PRO A 88 1.64 -12.32 9.96
C PRO A 88 0.86 -12.99 11.10
N GLU A 89 -0.10 -13.85 10.75
CA GLU A 89 -0.88 -14.60 11.75
C GLU A 89 -0.07 -15.73 12.43
N SER A 90 0.98 -16.22 11.77
CA SER A 90 1.87 -17.27 12.27
C SER A 90 3.34 -16.87 12.16
N ASN A 91 4.22 -17.66 12.78
CA ASN A 91 5.65 -17.56 12.55
C ASN A 91 5.93 -17.66 11.04
N ILE A 92 6.62 -16.65 10.52
CA ILE A 92 7.01 -16.59 9.12
C ILE A 92 8.02 -17.70 8.87
N ASP A 93 7.77 -18.49 7.82
CA ASP A 93 8.78 -19.44 7.35
C ASP A 93 9.95 -18.64 6.76
N PRO A 94 11.16 -18.73 7.32
CA PRO A 94 12.31 -17.98 6.83
C PRO A 94 12.76 -18.40 5.42
N SER A 95 12.21 -19.50 4.88
CA SER A 95 12.45 -19.93 3.50
C SER A 95 11.52 -19.26 2.48
N GLU A 96 10.42 -18.62 2.93
CA GLU A 96 9.48 -17.93 2.05
C GLU A 96 9.91 -16.47 1.78
N PRO A 97 9.78 -15.98 0.54
CA PRO A 97 10.15 -14.61 0.19
C PRO A 97 9.18 -13.58 0.80
N LEU A 98 9.71 -12.64 1.59
CA LEU A 98 8.93 -11.55 2.21
C LEU A 98 9.62 -10.17 2.12
N SER A 99 10.61 -10.03 1.23
CA SER A 99 11.28 -8.75 1.00
C SER A 99 10.47 -7.87 0.05
N HIS A 100 10.26 -6.62 0.46
CA HIS A 100 9.63 -5.58 -0.36
C HIS A 100 10.61 -4.94 -1.36
N ASP A 101 11.93 -5.13 -1.17
CA ASP A 101 12.95 -4.73 -2.12
C ASP A 101 13.03 -5.73 -3.30
N GLY A 102 13.55 -5.25 -4.42
CA GLY A 102 13.80 -6.07 -5.60
C GLY A 102 15.01 -6.99 -5.42
N VAL A 103 15.31 -7.77 -6.45
CA VAL A 103 16.44 -8.72 -6.49
C VAL A 103 17.78 -8.01 -6.27
N CYS A 104 17.91 -6.81 -6.85
CA CYS A 104 19.08 -5.95 -6.71
C CYS A 104 18.66 -4.59 -6.16
N PRO A 105 18.94 -4.29 -4.89
CA PRO A 105 18.77 -2.95 -4.36
C PRO A 105 19.65 -1.92 -5.10
N ASN A 106 19.12 -0.73 -5.36
CA ASN A 106 19.84 0.40 -5.97
C ASN A 106 20.63 0.05 -7.26
N PRO A 107 20.03 -0.64 -8.25
CA PRO A 107 20.77 -1.22 -9.37
C PRO A 107 21.37 -0.16 -10.30
N LYS A 108 20.86 1.08 -10.26
CA LYS A 108 21.32 2.22 -11.09
C LYS A 108 22.20 3.22 -10.34
N SER A 109 22.42 3.04 -9.04
CA SER A 109 23.18 3.99 -8.20
C SER A 109 24.58 3.49 -7.86
N GLY A 110 24.93 2.28 -8.30
CA GLY A 110 26.24 1.68 -8.07
C GLY A 110 27.28 2.09 -9.11
N VAL A 111 28.51 1.63 -8.90
CA VAL A 111 29.63 1.82 -9.83
C VAL A 111 29.54 0.92 -11.08
N TYR A 112 28.72 -0.12 -11.02
CA TYR A 112 28.56 -1.10 -12.11
C TYR A 112 27.53 -0.61 -13.13
N THR A 113 27.95 -0.39 -14.36
CA THR A 113 27.11 0.13 -15.45
C THR A 113 26.13 -0.90 -16.01
N GLU A 114 26.44 -2.20 -15.86
CA GLU A 114 25.56 -3.31 -16.29
C GLU A 114 24.38 -3.54 -15.34
N GLY A 115 24.35 -2.86 -14.18
CA GLY A 115 23.26 -2.94 -13.22
C GLY A 115 23.12 -4.32 -12.56
N CYS A 116 21.91 -4.88 -12.62
CA CYS A 116 21.54 -6.14 -11.98
C CYS A 116 21.80 -7.33 -12.92
N ALA A 117 23.01 -7.88 -12.89
CA ALA A 117 23.34 -9.15 -13.53
C ALA A 117 23.00 -10.33 -12.61
N THR A 118 22.77 -11.51 -13.19
CA THR A 118 22.48 -12.75 -12.45
C THR A 118 23.56 -13.14 -11.44
N THR A 119 24.81 -12.75 -11.69
CA THR A 119 25.94 -12.96 -10.76
C THR A 119 25.90 -12.05 -9.54
N ASN A 120 25.07 -11.00 -9.55
CA ASN A 120 25.06 -9.92 -8.55
C ASN A 120 23.68 -9.78 -7.89
N HIS A 121 22.88 -10.85 -7.86
CA HIS A 121 21.61 -10.89 -7.15
C HIS A 121 21.83 -10.91 -5.63
N TRP A 122 21.62 -9.77 -4.98
CA TRP A 122 21.84 -9.63 -3.53
C TRP A 122 20.65 -10.10 -2.69
N ASN A 123 19.44 -10.03 -3.22
CA ASN A 123 18.20 -10.37 -2.52
C ASN A 123 17.51 -11.61 -3.10
N GLU A 124 18.25 -12.51 -3.76
CA GLU A 124 17.70 -13.62 -4.56
C GLU A 124 16.68 -14.52 -3.82
N LYS A 125 16.90 -14.75 -2.52
CA LYS A 125 16.00 -15.60 -1.71
C LYS A 125 14.83 -14.84 -1.09
N GLY A 126 14.93 -13.52 -1.02
CA GLY A 126 13.99 -12.69 -0.26
C GLY A 126 12.95 -11.97 -1.11
N TYR A 127 13.26 -11.65 -2.37
CA TYR A 127 12.39 -10.80 -3.18
C TYR A 127 11.04 -11.44 -3.51
N VAL A 128 9.94 -10.69 -3.37
CA VAL A 128 8.63 -11.11 -3.89
C VAL A 128 8.52 -10.85 -5.40
N LEU A 129 8.87 -9.62 -5.80
CA LEU A 129 8.95 -9.19 -7.20
C LEU A 129 10.38 -8.81 -7.56
N SER A 130 10.77 -9.06 -8.81
CA SER A 130 12.13 -8.77 -9.28
C SER A 130 12.51 -7.30 -9.11
N ASP A 131 11.56 -6.41 -9.40
CA ASP A 131 11.75 -4.96 -9.28
C ASP A 131 11.37 -4.41 -7.90
N GLY A 132 10.88 -5.26 -6.99
CA GLY A 132 10.46 -4.88 -5.64
C GLY A 132 9.03 -4.33 -5.55
N LEU A 133 8.34 -4.65 -4.45
CA LEU A 133 6.98 -4.19 -4.16
C LEU A 133 6.91 -2.66 -3.96
N ARG A 134 8.03 -2.08 -3.51
CA ARG A 134 8.20 -0.63 -3.31
C ARG A 134 8.36 0.18 -4.60
N ASN A 135 8.44 -0.46 -5.77
CA ASN A 135 8.57 0.25 -7.04
C ASN A 135 7.29 0.17 -7.87
N ILE A 136 6.22 -0.40 -7.31
CA ILE A 136 4.91 -0.46 -7.96
C ILE A 136 4.15 0.83 -7.68
N ASP A 137 3.60 1.43 -8.74
CA ASP A 137 2.54 2.42 -8.59
C ASP A 137 1.20 1.71 -8.41
N TRP A 138 0.82 1.52 -7.15
CA TRP A 138 -0.35 0.73 -6.77
C TRP A 138 -1.69 1.33 -7.23
N LYS A 139 -1.74 2.62 -7.57
CA LYS A 139 -2.96 3.36 -7.91
C LYS A 139 -4.13 3.21 -6.91
N MET A 140 -3.84 2.73 -5.70
CA MET A 140 -4.78 2.48 -4.62
C MET A 140 -4.11 2.78 -3.28
N GLN A 141 -4.91 2.91 -2.23
CA GLN A 141 -4.40 3.23 -0.90
C GLN A 141 -4.05 1.95 -0.15
N ILE A 142 -2.87 1.91 0.48
CA ILE A 142 -2.41 0.79 1.29
C ILE A 142 -2.15 1.29 2.70
N LEU A 143 -2.79 0.67 3.69
CA LEU A 143 -2.55 0.93 5.10
C LEU A 143 -1.96 -0.31 5.76
N TYR A 144 -0.95 -0.10 6.60
CA TYR A 144 -0.44 -1.14 7.48
C TYR A 144 -1.02 -0.97 8.90
N LEU A 145 -1.72 -2.00 9.37
CA LEU A 145 -2.37 -2.07 10.67
C LEU A 145 -1.48 -2.84 11.65
N PHE A 146 -0.65 -2.12 12.42
CA PHE A 146 0.24 -2.71 13.43
C PHE A 146 -0.40 -2.84 14.81
N ASN A 147 -1.43 -2.05 15.10
CA ASN A 147 -2.08 -2.08 16.40
C ASN A 147 -3.16 -3.18 16.42
N LYS A 148 -2.96 -4.19 17.26
CA LYS A 148 -3.89 -5.30 17.44
C LYS A 148 -5.32 -4.84 17.74
N THR A 149 -5.51 -3.79 18.53
CA THR A 149 -6.84 -3.24 18.82
C THR A 149 -7.54 -2.72 17.56
N HIS A 150 -6.81 -2.12 16.62
CA HIS A 150 -7.39 -1.66 15.36
C HIS A 150 -7.75 -2.84 14.46
N VAL A 151 -6.89 -3.86 14.38
CA VAL A 151 -7.15 -5.09 13.64
C VAL A 151 -8.40 -5.80 14.19
N ASP A 152 -8.49 -5.96 15.51
CA ASP A 152 -9.63 -6.59 16.18
C ASP A 152 -10.93 -5.81 15.97
N ALA A 153 -10.88 -4.47 15.94
CA ALA A 153 -12.05 -3.64 15.64
C ALA A 153 -12.55 -3.84 14.20
N VAL A 154 -11.65 -3.89 13.23
CA VAL A 154 -11.98 -4.16 11.81
C VAL A 154 -12.56 -5.56 11.67
N LYS A 155 -11.92 -6.56 12.28
CA LYS A 155 -12.36 -7.95 12.28
C LYS A 155 -13.75 -8.11 12.89
N LYS A 156 -13.99 -7.50 14.06
CA LYS A 156 -15.30 -7.53 14.73
C LYS A 156 -16.39 -6.91 13.85
N CYS A 157 -16.10 -5.80 13.19
CA CYS A 157 -17.04 -5.15 12.28
C CYS A 157 -17.35 -6.05 11.06
N HIS A 158 -16.32 -6.64 10.44
CA HIS A 158 -16.49 -7.60 9.35
C HIS A 158 -17.34 -8.81 9.77
N ASP A 159 -17.04 -9.42 10.91
CA ASP A 159 -17.71 -10.66 11.35
C ASP A 159 -19.19 -10.41 11.70
N LEU A 160 -19.53 -9.21 12.18
CA LEU A 160 -20.91 -8.84 12.51
C LEU A 160 -21.81 -8.60 11.29
N PHE A 161 -21.27 -8.02 10.22
CA PHE A 161 -22.05 -7.45 9.12
C PHE A 161 -21.76 -8.06 7.75
N ASN A 162 -20.55 -8.53 7.52
CA ASN A 162 -20.09 -8.94 6.20
C ASN A 162 -19.96 -10.46 6.07
N VAL A 163 -20.14 -11.24 7.13
CA VAL A 163 -20.16 -12.72 7.10
C VAL A 163 -21.62 -13.23 6.96
N PRO A 164 -21.89 -14.18 6.05
CA PRO A 164 -23.22 -14.79 5.95
C PRO A 164 -23.65 -15.48 7.25
N LYS A 165 -24.90 -15.26 7.66
CA LYS A 165 -25.51 -15.85 8.86
C LYS A 165 -26.42 -17.00 8.50
N ASP A 166 -26.62 -17.93 9.46
CA ASP A 166 -27.64 -18.98 9.40
C ASP A 166 -27.57 -19.87 8.14
N GLY A 167 -26.36 -20.13 7.63
CA GLY A 167 -26.14 -20.97 6.45
C GLY A 167 -26.44 -20.29 5.10
N ALA A 168 -26.74 -18.98 5.10
CA ALA A 168 -26.89 -18.22 3.87
C ALA A 168 -25.57 -18.16 3.08
N SER A 169 -25.66 -18.03 1.76
CA SER A 169 -24.50 -17.82 0.87
C SER A 169 -24.19 -16.35 0.60
N PHE A 170 -25.05 -15.44 1.05
CA PHE A 170 -24.95 -14.00 0.79
C PHE A 170 -25.13 -13.19 2.07
N VAL A 171 -24.73 -11.92 2.01
CA VAL A 171 -24.96 -10.93 3.07
C VAL A 171 -25.88 -9.83 2.60
N SER A 172 -26.70 -9.33 3.54
CA SER A 172 -27.62 -8.22 3.33
C SER A 172 -27.13 -6.97 4.05
N PHE A 173 -27.59 -5.82 3.57
CA PHE A 173 -27.37 -4.55 4.26
C PHE A 173 -27.94 -4.61 5.69
N PRO A 174 -27.27 -4.00 6.71
CA PRO A 174 -26.11 -3.10 6.63
C PRO A 174 -24.75 -3.79 6.51
N PHE A 175 -23.83 -3.16 5.76
CA PHE A 175 -22.45 -3.64 5.59
C PHE A 175 -21.47 -2.90 6.52
N CYS A 176 -20.43 -3.62 6.93
CA CYS A 176 -19.23 -3.00 7.48
C CYS A 176 -18.39 -2.43 6.33
N ALA A 177 -18.15 -1.12 6.37
CA ALA A 177 -17.35 -0.42 5.37
C ALA A 177 -16.29 0.45 6.07
N ALA A 178 -15.16 0.62 5.39
CA ALA A 178 -14.12 1.52 5.82
C ALA A 178 -14.00 2.68 4.83
N SER A 179 -13.54 3.81 5.35
CA SER A 179 -13.13 4.94 4.54
C SER A 179 -11.81 5.46 5.04
N PHE A 180 -10.79 5.40 4.19
CA PHE A 180 -9.54 6.11 4.43
C PHE A 180 -9.16 6.85 3.16
N GLY A 181 -8.79 8.12 3.33
CA GLY A 181 -8.44 9.05 2.28
C GLY A 181 -7.07 9.61 2.55
N VAL A 182 -6.04 8.82 2.31
CA VAL A 182 -4.65 9.29 2.37
C VAL A 182 -4.32 9.85 1.01
N PHE A 183 -4.58 11.13 0.78
CA PHE A 183 -4.30 11.76 -0.50
C PHE A 183 -2.89 12.38 -0.49
N SER A 184 -2.06 12.00 -1.47
CA SER A 184 -0.79 12.68 -1.74
C SER A 184 -1.05 13.83 -2.71
N THR A 185 -0.65 15.04 -2.34
CA THR A 185 -0.64 16.20 -3.23
C THR A 185 0.55 16.19 -4.19
N ALA A 186 1.59 15.42 -3.86
CA ALA A 186 2.73 15.13 -4.71
C ALA A 186 2.36 14.04 -5.72
N ALA A 187 2.45 14.36 -7.01
CA ALA A 187 2.08 13.49 -8.12
C ALA A 187 2.99 13.72 -9.35
N GLY A 188 3.10 12.72 -10.21
CA GLY A 188 4.03 12.68 -11.34
C GLY A 188 5.45 12.33 -10.93
N SER A 189 6.44 12.97 -11.56
CA SER A 189 7.86 12.79 -11.23
C SER A 189 8.34 13.77 -10.16
N SER A 190 9.51 13.49 -9.57
CA SER A 190 10.20 14.43 -8.67
C SER A 190 10.42 15.80 -9.32
N GLU A 191 10.74 15.85 -10.62
CA GLU A 191 10.92 17.10 -11.37
C GLU A 191 9.61 17.90 -11.45
N ILE A 192 8.50 17.24 -11.82
CA ILE A 192 7.19 17.85 -11.92
C ILE A 192 6.74 18.38 -10.55
N CYS A 193 6.90 17.57 -9.51
CA CYS A 193 6.52 17.96 -8.17
C CYS A 193 7.32 19.18 -7.69
N TYR A 194 8.65 19.17 -7.85
CA TYR A 194 9.50 20.28 -7.44
C TYR A 194 9.19 21.57 -8.24
N ARG A 195 8.90 21.45 -9.53
CA ARG A 195 8.46 22.58 -10.37
C ARG A 195 7.13 23.19 -9.89
N ARG A 196 6.20 22.36 -9.41
CA ARG A 196 4.91 22.79 -8.84
C ARG A 196 5.04 23.37 -7.43
N SER A 197 6.03 22.93 -6.65
CA SER A 197 6.33 23.50 -5.32
C SER A 197 6.86 24.93 -5.38
N LYS A 198 7.39 25.39 -6.52
CA LYS A 198 7.97 26.75 -6.63
C LYS A 198 6.93 27.85 -6.32
N PRO A 199 7.30 28.91 -5.57
CA PRO A 199 6.37 29.97 -5.16
C PRO A 199 5.59 30.62 -6.32
N TRP A 200 6.24 30.87 -7.45
CA TRP A 200 5.61 31.46 -8.64
C TRP A 200 4.57 30.55 -9.29
N SER A 201 4.78 29.23 -9.28
CA SER A 201 3.81 28.25 -9.77
C SER A 201 2.56 28.20 -8.89
N ARG A 202 2.70 28.53 -7.60
CA ARG A 202 1.62 28.54 -6.62
C ARG A 202 0.90 29.89 -6.49
N LEU A 203 1.37 30.93 -7.17
CA LEU A 203 0.81 32.29 -7.07
C LEU A 203 -0.67 32.36 -7.49
N PHE A 204 -1.11 31.46 -8.37
CA PHE A 204 -2.49 31.35 -8.83
C PHE A 204 -3.28 30.22 -8.14
N ASP A 205 -2.65 29.47 -7.25
CA ASP A 205 -3.23 28.29 -6.60
C ASP A 205 -3.86 28.71 -5.25
N LEU A 206 -4.95 29.49 -5.36
CA LEU A 206 -5.64 30.17 -4.26
C LEU A 206 -6.32 29.24 -3.23
N SER A 207 -6.24 27.92 -3.38
CA SER A 207 -7.03 26.94 -2.61
C SER A 207 -6.23 26.02 -1.68
N ILE A 208 -4.91 26.21 -1.51
CA ILE A 208 -4.11 25.32 -0.65
C ILE A 208 -3.86 26.00 0.70
N GLU A 209 -4.67 25.65 1.71
CA GLU A 209 -4.53 26.06 3.12
C GLU A 209 -3.19 25.65 3.77
N ASN A 210 -2.32 24.90 3.07
CA ASN A 210 -1.00 24.53 3.55
C ASN A 210 0.10 25.35 2.84
N LYS A 211 0.81 26.17 3.62
CA LYS A 211 2.04 26.87 3.23
C LYS A 211 3.23 25.94 2.96
N ASP A 212 3.07 24.64 3.21
CA ASP A 212 4.14 23.66 3.03
C ASP A 212 4.34 23.29 1.56
N ASP A 213 5.59 22.99 1.18
CA ASP A 213 5.94 22.51 -0.16
C ASP A 213 5.18 21.23 -0.52
N LEU A 214 4.80 21.06 -1.80
CA LEU A 214 4.06 19.87 -2.25
C LEU A 214 4.89 18.58 -2.11
N CYS A 215 6.21 18.71 -2.16
CA CYS A 215 7.18 17.66 -1.88
C CYS A 215 8.48 18.28 -1.37
N SER A 216 9.18 17.49 -0.56
CA SER A 216 10.48 17.84 0.00
C SER A 216 11.51 16.77 -0.37
N PRO A 217 12.79 17.14 -0.54
CA PRO A 217 13.84 16.16 -0.76
C PRO A 217 13.98 15.24 0.47
N LEU A 218 14.23 13.96 0.22
CA LEU A 218 14.55 13.01 1.29
C LEU A 218 15.98 13.27 1.77
N VAL A 219 16.12 13.89 2.94
CA VAL A 219 17.41 14.27 3.53
C VAL A 219 17.60 13.62 4.91
N GLY A 220 18.86 13.45 5.30
CA GLY A 220 19.26 12.96 6.61
C GLY A 220 20.63 13.52 7.00
N VAL A 221 21.08 13.19 8.21
CA VAL A 221 22.39 13.59 8.71
C VAL A 221 23.32 12.38 8.84
N ASN A 222 24.54 12.50 8.30
CA ASN A 222 25.57 11.50 8.50
C ASN A 222 26.32 11.79 9.81
N VAL A 223 26.54 10.75 10.62
CA VAL A 223 27.36 10.84 11.84
C VAL A 223 28.75 10.30 11.50
N MET A 224 29.79 11.10 11.75
CA MET A 224 31.18 10.74 11.46
C MET A 224 32.02 10.84 12.74
N ALA A 225 32.92 9.87 12.94
CA ALA A 225 33.89 9.85 14.03
C ALA A 225 35.29 9.55 13.49
N TYR A 226 36.31 10.15 14.11
CA TYR A 226 37.72 10.01 13.70
C TYR A 226 38.55 9.42 14.84
N LEU A 227 39.43 8.46 14.52
CA LEU A 227 40.38 7.86 15.46
C LEU A 227 41.81 7.87 14.87
N PRO A 228 42.83 8.40 15.58
CA PRO A 228 42.68 9.16 16.83
C PRO A 228 41.81 10.41 16.63
N PRO A 229 41.23 10.98 17.69
CA PRO A 229 40.59 12.29 17.61
C PRO A 229 41.57 13.26 16.95
N LYS A 230 41.10 14.03 15.96
CA LYS A 230 41.91 15.05 15.29
C LYS A 230 42.14 16.25 16.19
#